data_AF-A0A1I6M926-F1
#
_entry.id   AF-A0A1I6M926-F1
#
_cell.length_a   1.000
_cell.length_b   1.000
_cell.length_c   1.000
_cell.angle_alpha   90.00
_cell.angle_beta   90.00
_cell.angle_gamma   90.00
#
_symmetry.space_group_name_H-M   'P 1'
#
loop_
_entity.id
_entity.type
_entity.pdbx_description
1 polymer ?
#
loop_
_entity_poly.entity_id
_entity_poly.type
_entity_poly.pdbx_seq_one_letter_code
_entity_poly.pdbx_strand_id
1 'polypeptide(L)' 'MRLAKVWVNGNRVAAQLAEGYVLGEIAGPCPVESGSSLYGVDRKRGEQTWRNKDGAQLSVRVESVDVEASGAWHWLEDDG' A
#
# COMPACT_ATOMS: atom_id res chain seq x y z
N MET A 1 -5.33 13.03 8.36
CA MET A 1 -5.29 11.64 7.87
C MET A 1 -5.12 11.68 6.36
N ARG A 2 -4.13 10.95 5.82
CA ARG A 2 -3.90 10.88 4.37
C ARG A 2 -4.73 9.74 3.79
N LEU A 3 -5.41 10.01 2.68
CA LEU A 3 -6.13 9.03 1.87
C LEU A 3 -5.21 8.58 0.74
N ALA A 4 -5.09 7.28 0.52
CA ALA A 4 -4.35 6.71 -0.59
C ALA A 4 -5.23 5.72 -1.35
N LYS A 5 -5.06 5.67 -2.67
CA LYS A 5 -5.59 4.56 -3.46
C LYS A 5 -4.57 3.43 -3.47
N VAL A 6 -4.98 2.20 -3.22
CA VAL A 6 -4.06 1.06 -3.14
C VAL A 6 -4.26 0.05 -4.25
N TRP A 7 -3.18 -0.60 -4.68
CA TRP A 7 -3.19 -1.75 -5.57
C TRP A 7 -2.46 -2.88 -4.90
N VAL A 8 -3.05 -4.07 -4.96
CA VAL A 8 -2.60 -5.27 -4.27
C VAL A 8 -2.33 -6.36 -5.30
N ASN A 9 -1.22 -7.06 -5.15
CA ASN A 9 -0.93 -8.29 -5.87
C ASN A 9 -0.26 -9.30 -4.94
N GLY A 10 -0.91 -10.44 -4.68
CA GLY A 10 -0.44 -11.39 -3.67
C GLY A 10 -0.30 -10.73 -2.29
N ASN A 11 0.90 -10.77 -1.71
CA ASN A 11 1.24 -10.10 -0.45
C ASN A 11 1.79 -8.68 -0.65
N ARG A 12 1.84 -8.16 -1.88
CA ARG A 12 2.41 -6.85 -2.18
C ARG A 12 1.33 -5.79 -2.28
N VAL A 13 1.61 -4.58 -1.80
CA VAL A 13 0.72 -3.43 -1.93
C VAL A 13 1.47 -2.16 -2.29
N ALA A 14 0.92 -1.41 -3.25
CA ALA A 14 1.34 -0.06 -3.58
C ALA A 14 0.22 0.92 -3.22
N ALA A 15 0.54 1.97 -2.48
CA ALA A 15 -0.38 3.04 -2.11
C ALA A 15 0.02 4.35 -2.80
N GLN A 16 -0.85 4.90 -3.63
CA GLN A 16 -0.66 6.20 -4.28
C GLN A 16 -1.06 7.33 -3.35
N LEU A 17 -0.11 8.23 -3.12
CA LEU A 17 -0.28 9.54 -2.49
C LEU A 17 -0.02 10.64 -3.53
N ALA A 18 -0.31 11.89 -3.16
CA ALA A 18 -0.04 13.04 -4.04
C ALA A 18 1.47 13.19 -4.35
N GLU A 19 2.33 12.73 -3.44
CA GLU A 19 3.77 12.86 -3.55
C GLU A 19 4.47 11.66 -4.21
N GLY A 20 3.75 10.57 -4.51
CA GLY A 20 4.32 9.34 -5.08
C GLY A 20 3.69 8.07 -4.50
N TYR A 21 4.36 6.93 -4.68
CA TYR A 21 3.90 5.63 -4.19
C TYR A 21 4.65 5.19 -2.95
N VAL A 22 3.91 4.55 -2.04
CA VAL A 22 4.42 3.83 -0.88
C VAL A 22 4.23 2.35 -1.15
N LEU A 23 5.32 1.57 -1.10
CA LEU A 23 5.31 0.14 -1.37
C LEU A 23 5.57 -0.64 -0.08
N GLY A 24 4.90 -1.76 0.09
CA GLY A 24 5.14 -2.64 1.21
C GLY A 24 4.42 -3.97 1.10
N GLU A 25 4.78 -4.88 2.00
CA GLU A 25 4.18 -6.20 2.08
C GLU A 25 3.05 -6.23 3.10
N ILE A 26 1.95 -6.89 2.76
CA ILE A 26 0.80 -7.12 3.61
C ILE A 26 1.17 -8.22 4.62
N ALA A 27 1.11 -7.86 5.90
CA ALA A 27 1.30 -8.78 7.00
C ALA A 27 -0.05 -9.38 7.40
N GLY A 28 -0.35 -10.58 6.88
CA GLY A 28 -1.54 -11.35 7.23
C GLY A 28 -2.66 -11.26 6.19
N PRO A 29 -3.93 -11.42 6.57
CA PRO A 29 -5.04 -11.42 5.61
C PRO A 29 -5.19 -10.04 4.98
N CYS A 30 -5.47 -10.02 3.66
CA CYS A 30 -5.78 -8.79 2.93
C CYS A 30 -7.29 -8.64 2.78
N PRO A 31 -7.97 -7.85 3.63
CA PRO A 31 -9.41 -7.63 3.51
C PRO A 31 -9.79 -6.58 2.46
N VAL A 32 -8.83 -6.09 1.67
CA VAL A 32 -9.04 -4.98 0.73
C VAL A 32 -8.72 -5.41 -0.70
N GLU A 33 -9.45 -4.85 -1.65
CA GLU A 33 -9.26 -5.10 -3.07
C GLU A 33 -8.39 -4.02 -3.72
N SER A 34 -7.75 -4.35 -4.85
CA SER A 34 -7.09 -3.37 -5.70
C SER A 34 -8.03 -2.25 -6.13
N GLY A 35 -7.55 -1.02 -6.05
CA GLY A 35 -8.33 0.20 -6.25
C GLY A 35 -9.02 0.74 -4.99
N SER A 36 -8.96 0.04 -3.86
CA SER A 36 -9.53 0.51 -2.58
C SER A 36 -8.89 1.81 -2.12
N SER A 37 -9.65 2.64 -1.40
CA SER A 37 -9.13 3.85 -0.76
C SER A 37 -8.92 3.62 0.73
N LEU A 38 -7.69 3.84 1.20
CA LEU A 38 -7.28 3.62 2.59
C LEU A 38 -6.78 4.90 3.25
N TYR A 39 -7.06 5.01 4.55
CA TYR A 39 -6.60 6.06 5.43
C TYR A 39 -5.38 5.58 6.24
N GLY A 40 -4.56 6.54 6.65
CA GLY A 40 -3.43 6.28 7.56
C GLY A 40 -2.17 5.77 6.86
N VAL A 41 -2.08 5.98 5.54
CA VAL A 41 -0.85 5.70 4.79
C VAL A 41 0.15 6.83 5.05
N ASP A 42 1.27 6.47 5.67
CA ASP A 42 2.36 7.40 5.95
C ASP A 42 3.58 7.12 5.06
N ARG A 43 4.31 8.17 4.70
CA ARG A 43 5.55 8.09 3.92
C ARG A 43 6.72 7.73 4.83
N LYS A 44 6.63 6.58 5.51
CA LYS A 44 7.63 6.11 6.46
C LYS A 44 7.82 4.59 6.33
N ARG A 45 9.06 4.12 6.32
CA ARG A 45 9.35 2.68 6.33
C ARG A 45 8.98 2.03 7.67
N GLY A 46 8.72 0.72 7.64
CA GLY A 46 8.35 -0.08 8.80
C GLY A 46 6.87 -0.46 8.82
N GLU A 47 6.44 -1.03 9.94
CA GLU A 47 5.06 -1.50 10.12
C GLU A 47 4.08 -0.33 10.21
N GLN A 48 3.00 -0.43 9.46
CA GLN A 48 1.90 0.53 9.43
C GLN A 48 0.56 -0.20 9.43
N THR A 49 -0.47 0.49 9.90
CA THR A 49 -1.86 0.00 9.84
C THR A 49 -2.69 0.96 9.01
N TRP A 50 -3.13 0.50 7.85
CA TRP A 50 -4.01 1.26 6.97
C TRP A 50 -5.45 0.80 7.17
N ARG A 51 -6.42 1.69 6.94
CA ARG A 51 -7.83 1.38 7.20
C ARG A 51 -8.73 1.82 6.07
N ASN A 52 -9.72 1.03 5.69
CA ASN A 52 -10.76 1.49 4.76
C ASN A 52 -11.86 2.26 5.50
N LYS A 53 -12.84 2.80 4.75
CA LYS A 53 -13.99 3.52 5.32
C LYS A 53 -14.89 2.64 6.21
N ASP A 54 -14.89 1.33 5.97
CA ASP A 54 -15.73 0.35 6.67
C ASP A 54 -15.05 -0.17 7.95
N GLY A 55 -13.84 0.31 8.27
CA GLY A 55 -13.08 -0.04 9.47
C GLY A 55 -12.19 -1.27 9.33
N ALA A 56 -12.15 -1.92 8.17
CA ALA A 56 -11.22 -3.00 7.89
C ALA A 56 -9.78 -2.49 7.94
N GLN A 57 -8.91 -3.27 8.58
CA GLN A 57 -7.51 -2.91 8.79
C GLN A 57 -6.60 -3.76 7.91
N LEU A 58 -5.60 -3.13 7.33
CA LEU A 58 -4.53 -3.76 6.57
C LEU A 58 -3.21 -3.45 7.27
N SER A 59 -2.54 -4.48 7.77
CA SER A 59 -1.19 -4.35 8.33
C SER A 59 -0.19 -4.44 7.19
N VAL A 60 0.67 -3.44 7.04
CA VAL A 60 1.63 -3.35 5.94
C VAL A 60 3.01 -3.05 6.49
N ARG A 61 4.01 -3.83 6.08
CA ARG A 61 5.42 -3.52 6.29
C ARG A 61 5.92 -2.71 5.10
N VAL A 62 6.01 -1.40 5.28
CA VAL A 62 6.47 -0.48 4.23
C VAL A 62 7.98 -0.61 4.04
N GLU A 63 8.40 -0.86 2.80
CA GLU A 63 9.79 -1.06 2.43
C GLU A 63 10.35 0.13 1.66
N SER A 64 9.52 0.74 0.81
CA SER A 64 9.90 1.87 -0.03
C SER A 64 8.84 2.97 0.00
N VAL A 65 9.31 4.20 -0.12
CA VAL A 65 8.49 5.41 -0.16
C VAL A 65 8.99 6.26 -1.31
N ASP A 66 8.10 7.10 -1.87
CA ASP A 66 8.42 8.03 -2.96
C ASP A 66 8.82 7.35 -4.26
N VAL A 67 8.23 6.18 -4.52
CA VAL A 67 8.43 5.46 -5.76
C VAL A 67 7.55 6.07 -6.85
N GLU A 68 8.09 6.21 -8.06
CA GLU A 68 7.31 6.61 -9.22
C GLU A 68 6.36 5.51 -9.70
N ALA A 69 5.38 5.85 -10.54
CA ALA A 69 4.35 4.90 -10.97
C ALA A 69 4.95 3.66 -11.67
N SER A 70 5.92 3.85 -12.59
CA SER A 70 6.57 2.77 -13.32
C SER A 70 7.24 1.75 -12.37
N GLY A 71 8.00 2.25 -11.39
CA GLY A 71 8.65 1.43 -10.38
C GLY A 71 7.66 0.73 -9.45
N ALA A 72 6.54 1.37 -9.11
CA ALA A 72 5.49 0.76 -8.31
C ALA A 72 4.81 -0.42 -9.05
N TRP A 73 4.52 -0.25 -10.34
CA TRP A 73 3.91 -1.30 -11.15
C TRP A 73 4.86 -2.48 -11.38
N HIS A 74 6.10 -2.19 -11.77
CA HIS A 74 7.10 -3.23 -11.90
C HIS A 74 7.22 -3.99 -10.58
N TRP A 75 7.37 -3.31 -9.44
CA TRP A 75 7.43 -3.99 -8.14
C TRP A 75 6.17 -4.79 -7.78
N LEU A 76 4.97 -4.37 -8.18
CA LEU A 76 3.75 -5.15 -7.94
C LEU A 76 3.68 -6.42 -8.79
N GLU A 77 4.23 -6.40 -10.00
CA GLU A 77 4.15 -7.50 -10.99
C GLU A 77 5.38 -8.42 -10.96
N ASP A 78 6.48 -7.98 -10.37
CA ASP A 78 7.73 -8.73 -10.30
C ASP A 78 7.58 -9.94 -9.35
N ASP A 79 7.22 -11.11 -9.87
CA ASP A 79 6.99 -12.32 -9.04
C ASP A 79 8.29 -12.88 -8.41
N GLY A 80 9.47 -12.36 -8.79
CA GLY A 80 10.78 -12.92 -8.45
C GLY A 80 11.21 -14.02 -9.41
#